data_AF-A0A7C4VSP1-F1
#
_entry.id   AF-A0A7C4VSP1-F1
#
_cell.length_a   1.000
_cell.length_b   1.000
_cell.length_c   1.000
_cell.angle_alpha   90.00
_cell.angle_beta   90.00
_cell.angle_gamma   90.00
#
_symmetry.space_group_name_H-M   'P 1'
#
loop_
_entity.id
_entity.type
_entity.pdbx_description
1 polymer ?
#
loop_
_entity_poly.entity_id
_entity_poly.type
_entity_poly.pdbx_seq_one_letter_code
_entity_poly.pdbx_strand_id
1 'polypeptide(L)'
;MSVVLDRRLLKLTLFAKARLFLISLILFARIAVFSTTPNIRDLTPASKEYKAVSFLVEKKIMEVDQNQNFKPSLLITRLDLAKYLYNLITTYDFETLCSKTASDVSKDIEKLQRQINNLEKEVQEIQRFLQTAEISRLSSELNDLKKRVANLEGRVNTRLEQVDKKLAELDTKLKLIESRVSQLTTTATAITQPSQPGQPTHTALAELQNTVKSLDSTVKSLSESSKRIDDTLKGQSTELANLRSKLASVEGSVQQISKSLSDFDKRLGSLHDAIVGDRRTFTAQLDSLRMDVSKLSEQQQENSKFFQNLTEELKETKQKISSVESTIAKEINAQVVELSKTLVNLDERVGKLEKVINTGEEFINRLETLDPLTLVNFAGNLQLITNRVEQLETRAQKNEEAVRVINADLKQLTSQIADTKSVQRQLEDTITKLETSIEKQSELERMLKESEKRVQSLRNELEIYKWLSVAAITVSVLFALLFVLGAQ
;
A
#
# COMPACT_ATOMS: atom_id res chain seq x y z
N MET A 1 6.85 14.92 -61.32
CA MET A 1 7.07 14.92 -59.85
C MET A 1 5.86 15.42 -59.05
N SER A 2 4.85 16.09 -59.64
CA SER A 2 3.66 16.58 -58.89
C SER A 2 2.58 15.53 -58.59
N VAL A 3 2.46 14.46 -59.40
CA VAL A 3 1.40 13.42 -59.21
C VAL A 3 1.64 12.52 -57.99
N VAL A 4 2.87 12.43 -57.49
CA VAL A 4 3.21 11.58 -56.32
C VAL A 4 2.97 12.30 -54.99
N LEU A 5 3.02 13.63 -54.96
CA LEU A 5 2.71 14.40 -53.74
C LEU A 5 1.20 14.39 -53.44
N ASP A 6 0.36 14.43 -54.47
CA ASP A 6 -1.09 14.56 -54.31
C ASP A 6 -1.73 13.30 -53.68
N ARG A 7 -1.24 12.10 -54.03
CA ARG A 7 -1.68 10.84 -53.41
C ARG A 7 -1.25 10.68 -51.95
N ARG A 8 -0.19 11.38 -51.52
CA ARG A 8 0.25 11.35 -50.11
C ARG A 8 -0.59 12.30 -49.25
N LEU A 9 -0.98 13.46 -49.77
CA LEU A 9 -1.87 14.39 -49.09
C LEU A 9 -3.31 13.85 -48.95
N LEU A 10 -3.81 13.15 -49.97
CA LEU A 10 -5.14 12.51 -49.89
C LEU A 10 -5.17 11.37 -48.85
N LYS A 11 -4.08 10.59 -48.72
CA LYS A 11 -3.97 9.55 -47.68
C LYS A 11 -3.87 10.16 -46.28
N LEU A 12 -3.16 11.27 -46.11
CA LEU A 12 -3.01 11.92 -44.80
C LEU A 12 -4.34 12.47 -44.28
N THR A 13 -5.15 13.08 -45.16
CA THR A 13 -6.47 13.63 -44.80
C THR A 13 -7.49 12.53 -44.54
N LEU A 14 -7.43 11.39 -45.26
CA LEU A 14 -8.27 10.23 -45.00
C LEU A 14 -7.95 9.57 -43.65
N PHE A 15 -6.66 9.45 -43.30
CA PHE A 15 -6.21 8.93 -42.01
C PHE A 15 -6.59 9.85 -40.84
N ALA A 16 -6.52 11.17 -41.04
CA ALA A 16 -6.95 12.14 -40.03
C ALA A 16 -8.47 12.06 -39.76
N LYS A 17 -9.29 11.94 -40.82
CA LYS A 17 -10.75 11.75 -40.69
C LYS A 17 -11.11 10.41 -40.05
N ALA A 18 -10.40 9.33 -40.39
CA ALA A 18 -10.60 8.03 -39.77
C ALA A 18 -10.22 8.02 -38.27
N ARG A 19 -9.14 8.73 -37.88
CA ARG A 19 -8.77 8.91 -36.47
C ARG A 19 -9.79 9.75 -35.69
N LEU A 20 -10.29 10.83 -36.27
CA LEU A 20 -11.36 11.64 -35.66
C LEU A 20 -12.66 10.85 -35.49
N PHE A 21 -13.01 10.02 -36.48
CA PHE A 21 -14.16 9.12 -36.38
C PHE A 21 -13.97 8.06 -35.30
N LEU A 22 -12.77 7.47 -35.19
CA LEU A 22 -12.46 6.48 -34.16
C LEU A 22 -12.47 7.09 -32.75
N ILE A 23 -11.94 8.31 -32.58
CA ILE A 23 -11.97 9.03 -31.30
C ILE A 23 -13.41 9.42 -30.94
N SER A 24 -14.22 9.86 -31.91
CA SER A 24 -15.65 10.13 -31.73
C SER A 24 -16.42 8.85 -31.34
N LEU A 25 -16.13 7.73 -31.99
CA LEU A 25 -16.73 6.42 -31.68
C LEU A 25 -16.36 5.93 -30.28
N ILE A 26 -15.11 6.15 -29.84
CA ILE A 26 -14.65 5.82 -28.49
C ILE A 26 -15.29 6.76 -27.45
N LEU A 27 -15.49 8.05 -27.78
CA LEU A 27 -16.23 8.98 -26.92
C LEU A 27 -17.71 8.61 -26.82
N PHE A 28 -18.34 8.24 -27.94
CA PHE A 28 -19.74 7.82 -27.99
C PHE A 28 -19.96 6.48 -27.29
N ALA A 29 -19.00 5.55 -27.40
CA ALA A 29 -18.99 4.30 -26.65
C ALA A 29 -18.78 4.53 -25.14
N ARG A 30 -18.07 5.59 -24.73
CA ARG A 30 -17.96 5.96 -23.31
C ARG A 30 -19.21 6.64 -22.76
N ILE A 31 -19.95 7.40 -23.58
CA ILE A 31 -21.22 8.00 -23.19
C ILE A 31 -22.36 6.96 -23.18
N ALA A 32 -22.33 5.97 -24.08
CA ALA A 32 -23.33 4.88 -24.13
C ALA A 32 -23.20 3.84 -23.00
N VAL A 33 -22.10 3.84 -22.23
CA VAL A 33 -21.87 2.87 -21.13
C VAL A 33 -22.24 3.44 -19.74
N PHE A 34 -22.62 4.72 -19.63
CA PHE A 34 -23.03 5.34 -18.37
C PHE A 34 -24.44 5.93 -18.44
N SER A 35 -25.45 5.07 -18.57
CA SER A 35 -26.83 5.35 -18.12
C SER A 35 -27.71 4.10 -18.18
N THR A 36 -27.29 3.03 -17.52
CA THR A 36 -28.23 1.94 -17.19
C THR A 36 -28.61 2.08 -15.72
N THR A 37 -29.55 2.98 -15.43
CA THR A 37 -30.28 2.86 -14.17
C THR A 37 -30.99 1.51 -14.21
N PRO A 38 -30.78 0.63 -13.21
CA PRO A 38 -31.43 -0.68 -13.21
C PRO A 38 -32.94 -0.46 -13.11
N ASN A 39 -33.66 -0.76 -14.19
CA ASN A 39 -35.11 -0.63 -14.24
C ASN A 39 -35.73 -1.82 -13.50
N ILE A 40 -35.83 -1.72 -12.17
CA ILE A 40 -36.38 -2.76 -11.32
C ILE A 40 -37.91 -2.67 -11.41
N ARG A 41 -38.54 -3.65 -12.07
CA ARG A 41 -39.93 -3.55 -12.53
C ARG A 41 -40.98 -3.60 -11.42
N ASP A 42 -40.66 -4.25 -10.30
CA ASP A 42 -41.56 -4.46 -9.17
C ASP A 42 -41.36 -3.48 -8.00
N LEU A 43 -40.42 -2.53 -8.13
CA LEU A 43 -40.22 -1.45 -7.16
C LEU A 43 -40.33 -0.10 -7.86
N THR A 44 -41.21 0.77 -7.36
CA THR A 44 -41.35 2.13 -7.91
C THR A 44 -40.17 2.99 -7.46
N PRO A 45 -39.59 3.85 -8.33
CA PRO A 45 -38.53 4.80 -7.97
C PRO A 45 -38.85 5.74 -6.79
N ALA A 46 -40.13 5.95 -6.48
CA ALA A 46 -40.61 6.75 -5.35
C ALA A 46 -40.65 5.98 -4.01
N SER A 47 -40.42 4.67 -4.00
CA SER A 47 -40.39 3.88 -2.76
C SER A 47 -39.10 4.14 -1.98
N LYS A 48 -39.18 4.11 -0.64
CA LYS A 48 -38.02 4.32 0.23
C LYS A 48 -36.94 3.25 0.02
N GLU A 49 -37.37 2.10 -0.47
CA GLU A 49 -36.60 0.88 -0.70
C GLU A 49 -35.86 0.86 -2.02
N TYR A 50 -36.38 1.56 -3.03
CA TYR A 50 -35.79 1.59 -4.36
C TYR A 50 -34.34 2.06 -4.33
N LYS A 51 -34.01 3.07 -3.50
CA LYS A 51 -32.65 3.60 -3.39
C LYS A 51 -31.66 2.53 -2.93
N ALA A 52 -32.03 1.74 -1.92
CA ALA A 52 -31.19 0.68 -1.37
C ALA A 52 -31.02 -0.46 -2.37
N VAL A 53 -32.11 -0.91 -2.99
CA VAL A 53 -32.08 -2.01 -3.97
C VAL A 53 -31.34 -1.59 -5.25
N SER A 54 -31.64 -0.42 -5.80
CA SER A 54 -30.98 0.11 -6.99
C SER A 54 -29.48 0.21 -6.80
N PHE A 55 -29.01 0.71 -5.64
CA PHE A 55 -27.59 0.79 -5.32
C PHE A 55 -26.92 -0.59 -5.33
N LEU A 56 -27.54 -1.57 -4.68
CA LEU A 56 -26.95 -2.92 -4.58
C LEU A 56 -27.00 -3.69 -5.90
N VAL A 57 -28.02 -3.47 -6.72
CA VAL A 57 -28.12 -4.06 -8.08
C VAL A 57 -27.12 -3.41 -9.04
N GLU A 58 -26.98 -2.09 -9.00
CA GLU A 58 -26.00 -1.36 -9.82
C GLU A 58 -24.56 -1.77 -9.50
N LYS A 59 -24.24 -1.96 -8.21
CA LYS A 59 -22.94 -2.46 -7.75
C LYS A 59 -22.78 -3.98 -7.88
N LYS A 60 -23.78 -4.69 -8.42
CA LYS A 60 -23.81 -6.16 -8.59
C LYS A 60 -23.63 -6.96 -7.30
N ILE A 61 -24.02 -6.37 -6.17
CA ILE A 61 -24.04 -7.03 -4.86
C ILE A 61 -25.28 -7.92 -4.74
N MET A 62 -26.37 -7.54 -5.41
CA MET A 62 -27.56 -8.37 -5.56
C MET A 62 -28.07 -8.35 -7.00
N GLU A 63 -28.73 -9.43 -7.41
CA GLU A 63 -29.22 -9.61 -8.77
C GLU A 63 -30.74 -9.53 -8.84
N VAL A 64 -31.28 -8.97 -9.91
CA VAL A 64 -32.70 -9.11 -10.25
C VAL A 64 -32.92 -10.45 -10.95
N ASP A 65 -34.15 -10.98 -10.89
CA ASP A 65 -34.48 -12.20 -11.62
C ASP A 65 -34.47 -12.00 -13.15
N GLN A 66 -34.67 -13.08 -13.92
CA GLN A 66 -34.72 -13.05 -15.39
C GLN A 66 -35.81 -12.10 -15.95
N ASN A 67 -36.79 -11.71 -15.14
CA ASN A 67 -37.87 -10.80 -15.48
C ASN A 67 -37.65 -9.36 -14.95
N GLN A 68 -36.45 -9.05 -14.44
CA GLN A 68 -36.07 -7.78 -13.81
C GLN A 68 -36.88 -7.43 -12.54
N ASN A 69 -37.37 -8.44 -11.83
CA ASN A 69 -38.04 -8.26 -10.54
C ASN A 69 -37.10 -8.58 -9.37
N PHE A 70 -37.27 -7.84 -8.28
CA PHE A 70 -36.61 -8.00 -7.00
C PHE A 70 -37.59 -8.56 -5.96
N LYS A 71 -38.27 -9.67 -6.28
CA LYS A 71 -39.37 -10.19 -5.43
C LYS A 71 -38.89 -10.79 -4.10
N PRO A 72 -39.72 -10.70 -3.04
CA PRO A 72 -39.40 -11.24 -1.72
C PRO A 72 -39.71 -12.74 -1.63
N SER A 73 -38.69 -13.57 -1.46
CA SER A 73 -38.84 -14.95 -1.00
C SER A 73 -38.76 -14.99 0.53
N LEU A 74 -39.91 -15.13 1.20
CA LEU A 74 -40.13 -15.54 2.62
C LEU A 74 -39.31 -14.92 3.80
N LEU A 75 -40.06 -14.58 4.86
CA LEU A 75 -39.74 -14.28 6.27
C LEU A 75 -38.64 -13.26 6.64
N ILE A 76 -37.51 -13.22 5.93
CA ILE A 76 -36.68 -12.01 5.82
C ILE A 76 -36.77 -11.63 4.36
N THR A 77 -37.53 -10.58 4.05
CA THR A 77 -37.70 -10.25 2.64
C THR A 77 -36.32 -9.87 2.09
N ARG A 78 -35.99 -10.34 0.88
CA ARG A 78 -34.78 -9.94 0.15
C ARG A 78 -34.59 -8.41 0.12
N LEU A 79 -35.71 -7.68 0.23
CA LEU A 79 -35.82 -6.24 0.41
C LEU A 79 -35.26 -5.73 1.74
N ASP A 80 -35.57 -6.39 2.87
CA ASP A 80 -35.03 -6.05 4.18
C ASP A 80 -33.53 -6.32 4.26
N LEU A 81 -33.07 -7.40 3.64
CA LEU A 81 -31.64 -7.67 3.49
C LEU A 81 -30.95 -6.57 2.65
N ALA A 82 -31.60 -6.08 1.60
CA ALA A 82 -31.11 -4.96 0.81
C ALA A 82 -31.04 -3.66 1.61
N LYS A 83 -32.03 -3.37 2.45
CA LYS A 83 -31.97 -2.23 3.38
C LYS A 83 -30.81 -2.36 4.34
N TYR A 84 -30.68 -3.53 4.97
CA TYR A 84 -29.66 -3.76 5.98
C TYR A 84 -28.26 -3.65 5.40
N LEU A 85 -28.00 -4.28 4.25
CA LEU A 85 -26.71 -4.20 3.55
C LEU A 85 -26.42 -2.78 3.04
N TYR A 86 -27.42 -2.08 2.49
CA TYR A 86 -27.26 -0.70 2.07
C TYR A 86 -26.87 0.20 3.25
N ASN A 87 -27.57 0.06 4.38
CA ASN A 87 -27.28 0.81 5.60
C ASN A 87 -25.90 0.44 6.16
N LEU A 88 -25.49 -0.83 6.17
CA LEU A 88 -24.14 -1.22 6.56
C LEU A 88 -23.08 -0.57 5.65
N ILE A 89 -23.29 -0.60 4.34
CA ILE A 89 -22.34 -0.02 3.38
C ILE A 89 -22.23 1.49 3.52
N THR A 90 -23.34 2.18 3.75
CA THR A 90 -23.36 3.65 3.90
C THR A 90 -22.97 4.11 5.29
N THR A 91 -23.40 3.45 6.36
CA THR A 91 -23.08 3.80 7.76
C THR A 91 -21.60 3.57 8.07
N TYR A 92 -21.02 2.48 7.58
CA TYR A 92 -19.58 2.21 7.74
C TYR A 92 -18.74 2.79 6.62
N ASP A 93 -19.36 3.52 5.69
CA ASP A 93 -18.71 4.24 4.59
C ASP A 93 -17.69 3.37 3.83
N PHE A 94 -18.06 2.10 3.58
CA PHE A 94 -17.17 1.13 2.93
C PHE A 94 -16.71 1.60 1.54
N GLU A 95 -17.52 2.46 0.89
CA GLU A 95 -17.20 3.07 -0.40
C GLU A 95 -16.05 4.10 -0.28
N THR A 96 -16.01 4.89 0.80
CA THR A 96 -14.90 5.82 1.05
C THR A 96 -13.66 5.12 1.58
N LEU A 97 -13.81 4.05 2.36
CA LEU A 97 -12.69 3.20 2.81
C LEU A 97 -11.96 2.56 1.63
N CYS A 98 -12.69 1.94 0.70
CA CYS A 98 -12.10 1.33 -0.49
C CYS A 98 -11.45 2.37 -1.40
N SER A 99 -12.10 3.51 -1.62
CA SER A 99 -11.56 4.59 -2.48
C SER A 99 -10.39 5.33 -1.86
N LYS A 100 -10.38 5.54 -0.54
CA LYS A 100 -9.26 6.13 0.20
C LYS A 100 -8.06 5.20 0.21
N THR A 101 -8.26 3.92 0.50
CA THR A 101 -7.19 2.91 0.45
C THR A 101 -6.62 2.79 -0.97
N ALA A 102 -7.48 2.74 -1.99
CA ALA A 102 -7.04 2.72 -3.38
C ALA A 102 -6.30 4.01 -3.78
N SER A 103 -6.74 5.18 -3.28
CA SER A 103 -6.09 6.46 -3.52
C SER A 103 -4.71 6.54 -2.86
N ASP A 104 -4.58 6.09 -1.61
CA ASP A 104 -3.31 6.11 -0.88
C ASP A 104 -2.32 5.11 -1.49
N VAL A 105 -2.78 3.90 -1.84
CA VAL A 105 -1.97 2.94 -2.63
C VAL A 105 -1.56 3.53 -3.98
N SER A 106 -2.45 4.27 -4.66
CA SER A 106 -2.12 4.93 -5.94
C SER A 106 -1.03 6.01 -5.77
N LYS A 107 -1.08 6.80 -4.69
CA LYS A 107 -0.03 7.81 -4.39
C LYS A 107 1.31 7.16 -4.09
N ASP A 108 1.29 6.04 -3.36
CA ASP A 108 2.50 5.28 -3.07
C ASP A 108 3.09 4.67 -4.36
N ILE A 109 2.24 4.14 -5.26
CA ILE A 109 2.66 3.66 -6.58
C ILE A 109 3.30 4.80 -7.39
N GLU A 110 2.71 5.99 -7.42
CA GLU A 110 3.28 7.15 -8.13
C GLU A 110 4.62 7.60 -7.52
N LYS A 111 4.75 7.53 -6.19
CA LYS A 111 6.01 7.84 -5.50
C LYS A 111 7.09 6.81 -5.85
N LEU A 112 6.76 5.53 -5.84
CA LEU A 112 7.66 4.45 -6.25
C LEU A 112 8.06 4.57 -7.72
N GLN A 113 7.13 4.90 -8.62
CA GLN A 113 7.43 5.13 -10.03
C GLN A 113 8.40 6.31 -10.23
N ARG A 114 8.25 7.40 -9.47
CA ARG A 114 9.20 8.52 -9.50
C ARG A 114 10.59 8.10 -9.01
N GLN A 115 10.66 7.32 -7.94
CA GLN A 115 11.94 6.80 -7.43
C GLN A 115 12.61 5.86 -8.42
N ILE A 116 11.86 4.92 -9.01
CA ILE A 116 12.36 4.01 -10.05
C ILE A 116 12.90 4.79 -11.25
N ASN A 117 12.16 5.79 -11.74
CA ASN A 117 12.61 6.62 -12.85
C ASN A 117 13.89 7.41 -12.54
N ASN A 118 14.06 7.85 -11.29
CA ASN A 118 15.29 8.53 -10.87
C ASN A 118 16.47 7.55 -10.77
N LEU A 119 16.26 6.38 -10.17
CA LEU A 119 17.25 5.30 -10.11
C LEU A 119 17.66 4.84 -11.50
N GLU A 120 16.72 4.69 -12.44
CA GLU A 120 17.02 4.34 -13.83
C GLU A 120 17.89 5.41 -14.51
N LYS A 121 17.65 6.70 -14.24
CA LYS A 121 18.52 7.78 -14.75
C LYS A 121 19.91 7.72 -14.14
N GLU A 122 20.03 7.52 -12.84
CA GLU A 122 21.34 7.39 -12.18
C GLU A 122 22.10 6.17 -12.70
N VAL A 123 21.42 5.03 -12.89
CA VAL A 123 22.01 3.83 -13.50
C VAL A 123 22.44 4.11 -14.94
N GLN A 124 21.67 4.86 -15.73
CA GLN A 124 22.06 5.26 -17.08
C GLN A 124 23.26 6.22 -17.10
N GLU A 125 23.35 7.15 -16.14
CA GLU A 125 24.52 8.03 -16.01
C GLU A 125 25.77 7.25 -15.61
N ILE A 126 25.65 6.34 -14.64
CA ILE A 126 26.72 5.42 -14.26
C ILE A 126 27.13 4.56 -15.46
N GLN A 127 26.16 3.99 -16.20
CA GLN A 127 26.44 3.22 -17.40
C GLN A 127 27.11 4.05 -18.48
N ARG A 128 26.73 5.31 -18.70
CA ARG A 128 27.42 6.20 -19.67
C ARG A 128 28.84 6.54 -19.24
N PHE A 129 29.05 6.77 -17.95
CA PHE A 129 30.38 7.05 -17.41
C PHE A 129 31.31 5.82 -17.53
N LEU A 130 30.77 4.61 -17.29
CA LEU A 130 31.47 3.34 -17.47
C LEU A 130 31.63 2.98 -18.96
N GLN A 131 30.62 3.27 -19.79
CA GLN A 131 30.61 3.02 -21.23
C GLN A 131 31.37 4.09 -22.00
N THR A 132 32.70 4.03 -21.90
CA THR A 132 33.49 4.17 -23.14
C THR A 132 33.63 5.60 -23.69
N ALA A 133 34.35 6.44 -22.95
CA ALA A 133 35.22 7.44 -23.59
C ALA A 133 36.52 7.56 -22.81
N GLU A 134 36.44 7.66 -21.49
CA GLU A 134 37.60 7.97 -20.66
C GLU A 134 38.51 6.76 -20.43
N ILE A 135 37.96 5.57 -20.13
CA ILE A 135 38.78 4.35 -20.00
C ILE A 135 39.45 3.98 -21.33
N SER A 136 38.71 4.06 -22.44
CA SER A 136 39.27 3.77 -23.77
C SER A 136 40.30 4.81 -24.19
N ARG A 137 40.06 6.09 -23.89
CA ARG A 137 41.02 7.17 -24.15
C ARG A 137 42.28 6.99 -23.29
N LEU A 138 42.15 6.69 -22.00
CA LEU A 138 43.28 6.44 -21.11
C LEU A 138 44.08 5.20 -21.53
N SER A 139 43.41 4.13 -21.94
CA SER A 139 44.08 2.94 -22.50
C SER A 139 44.84 3.26 -23.79
N SER A 140 44.28 4.12 -24.64
CA SER A 140 44.97 4.61 -25.84
C SER A 140 46.17 5.49 -25.51
N GLU A 141 46.03 6.43 -24.58
CA GLU A 141 47.10 7.31 -24.12
C GLU A 141 48.24 6.50 -23.46
N LEU A 142 47.91 5.51 -22.64
CA LEU A 142 48.87 4.59 -22.04
C LEU A 142 49.64 3.79 -23.09
N ASN A 143 48.94 3.29 -24.12
CA ASN A 143 49.57 2.56 -25.20
C ASN A 143 50.46 3.45 -26.08
N ASP A 144 50.06 4.70 -26.35
CA ASP A 144 50.91 5.67 -27.04
C ASP A 144 52.17 5.98 -26.24
N LEU A 145 52.01 6.21 -24.93
CA LEU A 145 53.14 6.47 -24.03
C LEU A 145 54.10 5.28 -24.00
N LYS A 146 53.58 4.05 -23.90
CA LYS A 146 54.39 2.82 -23.94
C LYS A 146 55.20 2.69 -25.23
N LYS A 147 54.59 2.97 -26.39
CA LYS A 147 55.29 2.95 -27.68
C LYS A 147 56.39 4.01 -27.75
N ARG A 148 56.13 5.20 -27.20
CA ARG A 148 57.11 6.30 -27.19
C ARG A 148 58.28 6.02 -26.27
N VAL A 149 58.05 5.42 -25.11
CA VAL A 149 59.12 4.96 -24.21
C VAL A 149 59.98 3.90 -24.90
N ALA A 150 59.37 2.88 -25.51
CA ALA A 150 60.13 1.86 -26.24
C ALA A 150 60.95 2.44 -27.41
N ASN A 151 60.42 3.43 -28.13
CA ASN A 151 61.16 4.12 -29.18
C ASN A 151 62.35 4.92 -28.61
N LEU A 152 62.16 5.58 -27.47
CA LEU A 152 63.23 6.31 -26.78
C LEU A 152 64.33 5.38 -26.31
N GLU A 153 64.00 4.24 -25.70
CA GLU A 153 64.98 3.23 -25.29
C GLU A 153 65.82 2.78 -26.50
N GLY A 154 65.18 2.51 -27.65
CA GLY A 154 65.89 2.16 -28.88
C GLY A 154 66.81 3.28 -29.41
N ARG A 155 66.34 4.53 -29.40
CA ARG A 155 67.14 5.70 -29.82
C ARG A 155 68.32 5.94 -28.88
N VAL A 156 68.14 5.76 -27.57
CA VAL A 156 69.20 5.88 -26.57
C VAL A 156 70.24 4.80 -26.79
N ASN A 157 69.85 3.53 -26.92
CA ASN A 157 70.79 2.43 -27.16
C ASN A 157 71.62 2.64 -28.43
N THR A 158 70.96 2.96 -29.55
CA THR A 158 71.64 3.18 -30.83
C THR A 158 72.67 4.31 -30.74
N ARG A 159 72.38 5.35 -29.95
CA ARG A 159 73.29 6.49 -29.78
C ARG A 159 74.40 6.20 -28.78
N LEU A 160 74.14 5.41 -27.75
CA LEU A 160 75.18 4.93 -26.83
C LEU A 160 76.23 4.14 -27.61
N GLU A 161 75.79 3.23 -28.49
CA GLU A 161 76.68 2.50 -29.41
C GLU A 161 77.48 3.44 -30.33
N GLN A 162 76.89 4.55 -30.79
CA GLN A 162 77.61 5.54 -31.60
C GLN A 162 78.65 6.32 -30.80
N VAL A 163 78.35 6.65 -29.54
CA VAL A 163 79.31 7.29 -28.63
C VAL A 163 80.46 6.34 -28.36
N ASP A 164 80.19 5.08 -28.04
CA ASP A 164 81.22 4.06 -27.79
C ASP A 164 82.15 3.88 -28.99
N LYS A 165 81.58 3.81 -30.20
CA LYS A 165 82.37 3.75 -31.45
C LYS A 165 83.27 4.98 -31.63
N LYS A 166 82.75 6.18 -31.38
CA LYS A 166 83.54 7.42 -31.47
C LYS A 166 84.60 7.49 -30.38
N LEU A 167 84.31 7.00 -29.18
CA LEU A 167 85.27 6.94 -28.07
C LEU A 167 86.44 6.01 -28.44
N ALA A 168 86.14 4.85 -29.02
CA ALA A 168 87.15 3.93 -29.54
C ALA A 168 87.97 4.54 -30.69
N GLU A 169 87.33 5.32 -31.57
CA GLU A 169 88.00 6.04 -32.66
C GLU A 169 88.92 7.17 -32.14
N LEU A 170 88.49 7.85 -31.07
CA LEU A 170 89.30 8.84 -30.36
C LEU A 170 90.51 8.18 -29.69
N ASP A 171 90.31 7.05 -28.99
CA ASP A 171 91.39 6.28 -28.35
C ASP A 171 92.45 5.83 -29.36
N THR A 172 92.04 5.35 -30.53
CA THR A 172 92.97 4.99 -31.61
C THR A 172 93.74 6.20 -32.16
N LYS A 173 93.08 7.34 -32.35
CA LYS A 173 93.76 8.59 -32.77
C LYS A 173 94.71 9.11 -31.70
N LEU A 174 94.38 8.95 -30.42
CA LEU A 174 95.21 9.38 -29.30
C LEU A 174 96.48 8.53 -29.21
N LYS A 175 96.36 7.20 -29.34
CA LYS A 175 97.50 6.28 -29.47
C LYS A 175 98.40 6.61 -30.68
N LEU A 176 97.81 7.01 -31.80
CA LEU A 176 98.57 7.46 -32.97
C LEU A 176 99.35 8.75 -32.67
N ILE A 177 98.75 9.71 -31.97
CA ILE A 177 99.45 10.92 -31.51
C ILE A 177 100.62 10.56 -30.60
N GLU A 178 100.42 9.71 -29.58
CA GLU A 178 101.47 9.28 -28.65
C GLU A 178 102.66 8.66 -29.37
N SER A 179 102.40 7.78 -30.35
CA SER A 179 103.43 7.18 -31.20
C SER A 179 104.23 8.24 -31.98
N ARG A 180 103.54 9.24 -32.55
CA ARG A 180 104.19 10.29 -33.35
C ARG A 180 104.92 11.32 -32.52
N VAL A 181 104.43 11.63 -31.32
CA VAL A 181 105.18 12.43 -30.34
C VAL A 181 106.47 11.70 -29.97
N SER A 182 106.42 10.39 -29.74
CA SER A 182 107.61 9.59 -29.46
C SER A 182 108.60 9.60 -30.64
N GLN A 183 108.11 9.53 -31.87
CA GLN A 183 108.94 9.70 -33.08
C GLN A 183 109.58 11.09 -33.12
N LEU A 184 108.81 12.16 -32.94
CA LEU A 184 109.31 13.55 -32.87
C LEU A 184 110.40 13.70 -31.82
N THR A 185 110.21 13.13 -30.62
CA THR A 185 111.23 13.12 -29.57
C THR A 185 112.52 12.48 -30.07
N THR A 186 112.41 11.32 -30.74
CA THR A 186 113.55 10.58 -31.29
C THR A 186 114.29 11.39 -32.37
N THR A 187 113.56 11.97 -33.34
CA THR A 187 114.14 12.80 -34.41
C THR A 187 114.77 14.08 -33.85
N ALA A 188 114.13 14.72 -32.87
CA ALA A 188 114.66 15.91 -32.21
C ALA A 188 115.98 15.60 -31.47
N THR A 189 116.07 14.48 -30.76
CA THR A 189 117.34 14.01 -30.16
C THR A 189 118.43 13.72 -31.19
N ALA A 190 118.08 13.18 -32.36
CA ALA A 190 119.03 12.93 -33.44
C ALA A 190 119.60 14.24 -34.04
N ILE A 191 118.79 15.31 -34.10
CA ILE A 191 119.22 16.65 -34.53
C ILE A 191 120.11 17.33 -33.47
N THR A 192 119.93 17.04 -32.18
CA THR A 192 120.70 17.66 -31.08
C THR A 192 122.04 16.98 -30.79
N GLN A 193 122.33 15.80 -31.37
CA GLN A 193 123.65 15.20 -31.27
C GLN A 193 124.67 15.84 -32.26
N PRO A 194 125.92 16.10 -31.84
CA PRO A 194 126.95 16.66 -32.72
C PRO A 194 127.32 15.63 -33.80
N SER A 195 126.84 15.86 -35.03
CA SER A 195 127.10 14.98 -36.17
C SER A 195 128.25 15.49 -37.04
N GLN A 196 129.02 14.57 -37.61
CA GLN A 196 130.10 14.84 -38.57
C GLN A 196 129.64 15.66 -39.80
N PRO A 197 130.55 16.37 -40.48
CA PRO A 197 130.22 17.25 -41.60
C PRO A 197 129.90 16.41 -42.85
N GLY A 198 128.63 16.35 -43.26
CA GLY A 198 128.26 15.65 -44.51
C GLY A 198 126.79 15.31 -44.82
N GLN A 199 125.80 15.77 -44.01
CA GLN A 199 124.34 15.47 -44.04
C GLN A 199 123.87 14.25 -43.22
N PRO A 200 122.65 14.26 -42.61
CA PRO A 200 121.43 14.92 -43.11
C PRO A 200 120.53 15.56 -42.02
N THR A 201 120.82 16.79 -41.63
CA THR A 201 119.90 17.59 -40.79
C THR A 201 118.62 18.01 -41.54
N HIS A 202 118.66 18.07 -42.88
CA HIS A 202 117.54 18.53 -43.71
C HIS A 202 116.39 17.51 -43.85
N THR A 203 116.66 16.21 -43.97
CA THR A 203 115.61 15.17 -44.04
C THR A 203 114.93 14.99 -42.69
N ALA A 204 115.68 14.99 -41.59
CA ALA A 204 115.14 14.97 -40.24
C ALA A 204 114.21 16.18 -39.97
N LEU A 205 114.59 17.38 -40.44
CA LEU A 205 113.72 18.56 -40.36
C LEU A 205 112.44 18.41 -41.18
N ALA A 206 112.53 17.84 -42.39
CA ALA A 206 111.37 17.62 -43.26
C ALA A 206 110.39 16.59 -42.67
N GLU A 207 110.91 15.52 -42.08
CA GLU A 207 110.11 14.52 -41.36
C GLU A 207 109.45 15.12 -40.10
N LEU A 208 110.19 15.93 -39.34
CA LEU A 208 109.65 16.67 -38.20
C LEU A 208 108.47 17.57 -38.64
N GLN A 209 108.64 18.31 -39.73
CA GLN A 209 107.62 19.21 -40.24
C GLN A 209 106.36 18.47 -40.74
N ASN A 210 106.52 17.33 -41.40
CA ASN A 210 105.41 16.48 -41.81
C ASN A 210 104.67 15.88 -40.59
N THR A 211 105.43 15.54 -39.54
CA THR A 211 104.85 15.02 -38.30
C THR A 211 104.03 16.07 -37.58
N VAL A 212 104.56 17.30 -37.44
CA VAL A 212 103.85 18.45 -36.88
C VAL A 212 102.57 18.78 -37.66
N LYS A 213 102.63 18.86 -39.01
CA LYS A 213 101.46 19.17 -39.84
C LYS A 213 100.30 18.19 -39.65
N SER A 214 100.61 16.92 -39.52
CA SER A 214 99.57 15.91 -39.36
C SER A 214 99.11 15.75 -37.91
N LEU A 215 99.96 16.08 -36.91
CA LEU A 215 99.51 16.30 -35.53
C LEU A 215 98.50 17.44 -35.46
N ASP A 216 98.76 18.58 -36.10
CA ASP A 216 97.85 19.71 -36.20
C ASP A 216 96.49 19.31 -36.82
N SER A 217 96.53 18.53 -37.91
CA SER A 217 95.32 17.99 -38.54
C SER A 217 94.52 17.07 -37.60
N THR A 218 95.21 16.28 -36.78
CA THR A 218 94.57 15.36 -35.81
C THR A 218 93.95 16.14 -34.66
N VAL A 219 94.66 17.13 -34.11
CA VAL A 219 94.16 18.04 -33.06
C VAL A 219 92.91 18.79 -33.55
N LYS A 220 92.92 19.30 -34.79
CA LYS A 220 91.77 19.97 -35.38
C LYS A 220 90.54 19.05 -35.47
N SER A 221 90.75 17.81 -35.90
CA SER A 221 89.68 16.80 -35.98
C SER A 221 89.12 16.43 -34.59
N LEU A 222 89.99 16.32 -33.58
CA LEU A 222 89.59 16.08 -32.19
C LEU A 222 88.74 17.22 -31.64
N SER A 223 89.15 18.47 -31.90
CA SER A 223 88.43 19.67 -31.48
C SER A 223 87.01 19.71 -32.08
N GLU A 224 86.88 19.39 -33.38
CA GLU A 224 85.56 19.28 -34.02
C GLU A 224 84.71 18.16 -33.44
N SER A 225 85.30 17.00 -33.12
CA SER A 225 84.59 15.90 -32.45
C SER A 225 84.11 16.29 -31.06
N SER A 226 84.96 16.97 -30.27
CA SER A 226 84.62 17.48 -28.94
C SER A 226 83.46 18.45 -29.00
N LYS A 227 83.46 19.37 -29.97
CA LYS A 227 82.35 20.32 -30.18
C LYS A 227 81.03 19.60 -30.49
N ARG A 228 81.06 18.57 -31.34
CA ARG A 228 79.85 17.78 -31.67
C ARG A 228 79.31 17.01 -30.46
N ILE A 229 80.18 16.54 -29.57
CA ILE A 229 79.78 15.89 -28.32
C ILE A 229 79.10 16.91 -27.41
N ASP A 230 79.67 18.11 -27.26
CA ASP A 230 79.09 19.22 -26.50
C ASP A 230 77.68 19.59 -26.99
N ASP A 231 77.50 19.73 -28.31
CA ASP A 231 76.20 20.03 -28.90
C ASP A 231 75.18 18.90 -28.65
N THR A 232 75.65 17.64 -28.67
CA THR A 232 74.80 16.47 -28.36
C THR A 232 74.36 16.47 -26.90
N LEU A 233 75.26 16.76 -25.97
CA LEU A 233 74.97 16.82 -24.53
C LEU A 233 73.97 17.94 -24.21
N LYS A 234 74.11 19.11 -24.83
CA LYS A 234 73.13 20.22 -24.70
C LYS A 234 71.73 19.83 -25.19
N GLY A 235 71.66 19.13 -26.32
CA GLY A 235 70.40 18.59 -26.83
C GLY A 235 69.74 17.62 -25.86
N GLN A 236 70.51 16.69 -25.28
CA GLN A 236 70.02 15.73 -24.29
C GLN A 236 69.54 16.40 -23.00
N SER A 237 70.27 17.39 -22.50
CA SER A 237 69.87 18.16 -21.32
C SER A 237 68.50 18.82 -21.52
N THR A 238 68.23 19.31 -22.73
CA THR A 238 66.95 19.93 -23.09
C THR A 238 65.82 18.88 -23.17
N GLU A 239 66.08 17.73 -23.78
CA GLU A 239 65.10 16.63 -23.86
C GLU A 239 64.75 16.07 -22.47
N LEU A 240 65.75 15.92 -21.58
CA LEU A 240 65.54 15.54 -20.17
C LEU A 240 64.69 16.54 -19.40
N ALA A 241 64.92 17.84 -19.59
CA ALA A 241 64.09 18.87 -18.96
C ALA A 241 62.62 18.77 -19.41
N ASN A 242 62.39 18.59 -20.72
CA ASN A 242 61.04 18.42 -21.27
C ASN A 242 60.35 17.15 -20.75
N LEU A 243 61.08 16.05 -20.59
CA LEU A 243 60.54 14.81 -20.03
C LEU A 243 60.17 14.97 -18.55
N ARG A 244 61.00 15.65 -17.74
CA ARG A 244 60.70 15.96 -16.34
C ARG A 244 59.40 16.77 -16.22
N SER A 245 59.22 17.79 -17.05
CA SER A 245 57.97 18.59 -17.04
C SER A 245 56.74 17.76 -17.40
N LYS A 246 56.85 16.83 -18.36
CA LYS A 246 55.75 15.92 -18.71
C LYS A 246 55.45 14.93 -17.59
N LEU A 247 56.47 14.38 -16.93
CA LEU A 247 56.30 13.48 -15.79
C LEU A 247 55.56 14.18 -14.65
N ALA A 248 55.95 15.42 -14.32
CA ALA A 248 55.26 16.22 -13.29
C ALA A 248 53.77 16.45 -13.64
N SER A 249 53.44 16.67 -14.92
CA SER A 249 52.05 16.81 -15.37
C SER A 249 51.25 15.51 -15.20
N VAL A 250 51.86 14.36 -15.52
CA VAL A 250 51.26 13.04 -15.30
C VAL A 250 51.05 12.77 -13.81
N GLU A 251 52.03 13.07 -12.95
CA GLU A 251 51.89 12.94 -11.49
C GLU A 251 50.72 13.78 -10.96
N GLY A 252 50.56 15.02 -11.42
CA GLY A 252 49.42 15.86 -11.06
C GLY A 252 48.08 15.26 -11.51
N SER A 253 48.03 14.69 -12.71
CA SER A 253 46.83 14.01 -13.22
C SER A 253 46.47 12.77 -12.38
N VAL A 254 47.47 11.97 -12.00
CA VAL A 254 47.29 10.80 -11.13
C VAL A 254 46.77 11.20 -9.75
N GLN A 255 47.29 12.29 -9.17
CA GLN A 255 46.80 12.81 -7.89
C GLN A 255 45.34 13.26 -7.97
N GLN A 256 44.94 13.93 -9.06
CA GLN A 256 43.54 14.32 -9.27
C GLN A 256 42.63 13.09 -9.39
N ILE A 257 43.03 12.07 -10.15
CA ILE A 257 42.29 10.81 -10.28
C ILE A 257 42.13 10.15 -8.91
N SER A 258 43.21 10.08 -8.13
CA SER A 258 43.18 9.50 -6.78
C SER A 258 42.19 10.22 -5.87
N LYS A 259 42.10 11.56 -5.97
CA LYS A 259 41.12 12.35 -5.22
C LYS A 259 39.69 12.05 -5.65
N SER A 260 39.43 12.03 -6.96
CA SER A 260 38.11 11.69 -7.51
C SER A 260 37.65 10.28 -7.12
N LEU A 261 38.56 9.29 -7.10
CA LEU A 261 38.26 7.93 -6.62
C LEU A 261 37.89 7.91 -5.14
N SER A 262 38.59 8.67 -4.29
CA SER A 262 38.26 8.79 -2.87
C SER A 262 36.88 9.44 -2.65
N ASP A 263 36.55 10.47 -3.42
CA ASP A 263 35.24 11.12 -3.34
C ASP A 263 34.13 10.19 -3.85
N PHE A 264 34.41 9.38 -4.87
CA PHE A 264 33.48 8.36 -5.35
C PHE A 264 33.21 7.27 -4.28
N ASP A 265 34.26 6.79 -3.63
CA ASP A 265 34.15 5.80 -2.55
C ASP A 265 33.28 6.29 -1.38
N LYS A 266 33.46 7.57 -0.99
CA LYS A 266 32.60 8.23 0.01
C LYS A 266 31.13 8.28 -0.44
N ARG A 267 30.88 8.65 -1.70
CA ARG A 267 29.51 8.69 -2.25
C ARG A 267 28.87 7.30 -2.26
N LEU A 268 29.65 6.27 -2.58
CA LEU A 268 29.20 4.88 -2.57
C LEU A 268 28.87 4.40 -1.14
N GLY A 269 29.68 4.78 -0.16
CA GLY A 269 29.40 4.57 1.27
C GLY A 269 28.09 5.22 1.71
N SER A 270 27.89 6.51 1.41
CA SER A 270 26.64 7.21 1.75
C SER A 270 25.41 6.59 1.09
N LEU A 271 25.53 6.15 -0.17
CA LEU A 271 24.45 5.45 -0.86
C LEU A 271 24.13 4.10 -0.21
N HIS A 272 25.17 3.34 0.18
CA HIS A 272 24.99 2.08 0.90
C HIS A 272 24.23 2.29 2.21
N ASP A 273 24.62 3.29 3.01
CA ASP A 273 23.98 3.62 4.27
C ASP A 273 22.51 4.03 4.08
N ALA A 274 22.21 4.81 3.05
CA ALA A 274 20.84 5.19 2.69
C ALA A 274 19.98 3.96 2.34
N ILE A 275 20.48 3.07 1.48
CA ILE A 275 19.77 1.83 1.10
C ILE A 275 19.52 0.93 2.33
N VAL A 276 20.51 0.81 3.22
CA VAL A 276 20.36 0.05 4.47
C VAL A 276 19.33 0.68 5.40
N GLY A 277 19.31 2.02 5.49
CA GLY A 277 18.32 2.79 6.25
C GLY A 277 16.89 2.59 5.74
N ASP A 278 16.70 2.72 4.42
CA ASP A 278 15.41 2.49 3.77
C ASP A 278 14.93 1.05 3.99
N ARG A 279 15.82 0.06 3.83
CA ARG A 279 15.49 -1.36 4.10
C ARG A 279 15.01 -1.59 5.53
N ARG A 280 15.66 -0.98 6.53
CA ARG A 280 15.23 -1.08 7.93
C ARG A 280 13.84 -0.46 8.14
N THR A 281 13.61 0.69 7.53
CA THR A 281 12.31 1.39 7.60
C THR A 281 11.19 0.55 6.99
N PHE A 282 11.41 -0.03 5.80
CA PHE A 282 10.44 -0.91 5.17
C PHE A 282 10.18 -2.18 5.99
N THR A 283 11.22 -2.75 6.60
CA THR A 283 11.06 -3.92 7.48
C THR A 283 10.14 -3.58 8.66
N ALA A 284 10.37 -2.44 9.32
CA ALA A 284 9.54 -2.01 10.44
C ALA A 284 8.08 -1.73 10.03
N GLN A 285 7.86 -1.12 8.86
CA GLN A 285 6.51 -0.92 8.32
C GLN A 285 5.79 -2.24 8.04
N LEU A 286 6.50 -3.24 7.49
CA LEU A 286 5.97 -4.56 7.20
C LEU A 286 5.60 -5.31 8.50
N ASP A 287 6.44 -5.20 9.53
CA ASP A 287 6.16 -5.76 10.85
C ASP A 287 4.91 -5.13 11.49
N SER A 288 4.77 -3.80 11.42
CA SER A 288 3.56 -3.11 11.88
C SER A 288 2.31 -3.58 11.13
N LEU A 289 2.39 -3.65 9.80
CA LEU A 289 1.25 -4.11 8.99
C LEU A 289 0.88 -5.55 9.33
N ARG A 290 1.87 -6.42 9.59
CA ARG A 290 1.64 -7.81 10.01
C ARG A 290 0.93 -7.88 11.37
N MET A 291 1.28 -6.99 12.30
CA MET A 291 0.57 -6.88 13.58
C MET A 291 -0.88 -6.41 13.39
N ASP A 292 -1.11 -5.41 12.55
CA ASP A 292 -2.45 -4.89 12.28
C ASP A 292 -3.34 -5.94 11.59
N VAL A 293 -2.79 -6.69 10.62
CA VAL A 293 -3.48 -7.83 10.00
C VAL A 293 -3.82 -8.91 11.03
N SER A 294 -2.91 -9.19 11.97
CA SER A 294 -3.16 -10.18 13.03
C SER A 294 -4.32 -9.74 13.94
N LYS A 295 -4.35 -8.47 14.38
CA LYS A 295 -5.45 -7.91 15.16
C LYS A 295 -6.79 -7.93 14.43
N LEU A 296 -6.79 -7.59 13.14
CA LEU A 296 -7.99 -7.66 12.30
C LEU A 296 -8.51 -9.10 12.17
N SER A 297 -7.60 -10.07 12.04
CA SER A 297 -7.95 -11.49 12.00
C SER A 297 -8.58 -11.97 13.32
N GLU A 298 -8.05 -11.53 14.46
CA GLU A 298 -8.61 -11.84 15.78
C GLU A 298 -10.02 -11.24 15.92
N GLN A 299 -10.20 -9.97 15.56
CA GLN A 299 -11.50 -9.30 15.55
C GLN A 299 -12.51 -9.99 14.62
N GLN A 300 -12.08 -10.43 13.44
CA GLN A 300 -12.94 -11.18 12.52
C GLN A 300 -13.42 -12.50 13.16
N GLN A 301 -12.53 -13.19 13.88
CA GLN A 301 -12.88 -14.44 14.57
C GLN A 301 -13.88 -14.19 15.69
N GLU A 302 -13.70 -13.13 16.48
CA GLU A 302 -14.65 -12.73 17.53
C GLU A 302 -16.02 -12.38 16.96
N ASN A 303 -16.06 -11.57 15.90
CA ASN A 303 -17.30 -11.24 15.19
C ASN A 303 -18.00 -12.49 14.66
N SER A 304 -17.24 -13.46 14.12
CA SER A 304 -17.81 -14.72 13.65
C SER A 304 -18.48 -15.50 14.78
N LYS A 305 -17.86 -15.59 15.97
CA LYS A 305 -18.46 -16.21 17.15
C LYS A 305 -19.72 -15.47 17.60
N PHE A 306 -19.69 -14.14 17.61
CA PHE A 306 -20.84 -13.32 17.95
C PHE A 306 -22.04 -13.58 17.01
N PHE A 307 -21.80 -13.62 15.69
CA PHE A 307 -22.86 -13.95 14.72
C PHE A 307 -23.40 -15.37 14.88
N GLN A 308 -22.55 -16.35 15.22
CA GLN A 308 -23.00 -17.71 15.52
C GLN A 308 -23.94 -17.72 16.74
N ASN A 309 -23.57 -17.03 17.81
CA ASN A 309 -24.42 -16.93 19.01
C ASN A 309 -25.76 -16.26 18.69
N LEU A 310 -25.76 -15.11 18.00
CA LEU A 310 -27.00 -14.45 17.58
C LEU A 310 -27.88 -15.34 16.71
N THR A 311 -27.27 -16.14 15.83
CA THR A 311 -28.00 -17.09 14.98
C THR A 311 -28.70 -18.15 15.81
N GLU A 312 -28.05 -18.68 16.85
CA GLU A 312 -28.65 -19.67 17.74
C GLU A 312 -29.75 -19.04 18.62
N GLU A 313 -29.53 -17.84 19.19
CA GLU A 313 -30.54 -17.10 19.94
C GLU A 313 -31.79 -16.79 19.10
N LEU A 314 -31.61 -16.43 17.83
CA LEU A 314 -32.71 -16.18 16.90
C LEU A 314 -33.49 -17.46 16.60
N LYS A 315 -32.79 -18.60 16.46
CA LYS A 315 -33.41 -19.91 16.27
C LYS A 315 -34.22 -20.33 17.50
N GLU A 316 -33.68 -20.16 18.71
CA GLU A 316 -34.41 -20.40 19.96
C GLU A 316 -35.64 -19.50 20.08
N THR A 317 -35.50 -18.22 19.77
CA THR A 317 -36.60 -17.26 19.81
C THR A 317 -37.70 -17.64 18.83
N LYS A 318 -37.34 -18.06 17.61
CA LYS A 318 -38.29 -18.55 16.62
C LYS A 318 -39.05 -19.79 17.11
N GLN A 319 -38.37 -20.73 17.78
CA GLN A 319 -39.01 -21.89 18.39
C GLN A 319 -39.99 -21.50 19.50
N LYS A 320 -39.61 -20.55 20.37
CA LYS A 320 -40.49 -20.01 21.40
C LYS A 320 -41.74 -19.37 20.80
N ILE A 321 -41.60 -18.58 19.74
CA ILE A 321 -42.73 -17.98 19.01
C ILE A 321 -43.68 -19.06 18.49
N SER A 322 -43.17 -20.09 17.81
CA SER A 322 -44.01 -21.19 17.30
C SER A 322 -44.74 -21.95 18.42
N SER A 323 -44.10 -22.13 19.59
CA SER A 323 -44.74 -22.73 20.76
C SER A 323 -45.88 -21.85 21.30
N VAL A 324 -45.67 -20.54 21.35
CA VAL A 324 -46.70 -19.57 21.75
C VAL A 324 -47.85 -19.56 20.76
N GLU A 325 -47.59 -19.51 19.46
CA GLU A 325 -48.61 -19.57 18.40
C GLU A 325 -49.47 -20.84 18.52
N SER A 326 -48.85 -22.00 18.74
CA SER A 326 -49.58 -23.26 18.96
C SER A 326 -50.46 -23.23 20.21
N THR A 327 -49.94 -22.65 21.30
CA THR A 327 -50.68 -22.50 22.57
C THR A 327 -51.89 -21.60 22.39
N ILE A 328 -51.71 -20.43 21.76
CA ILE A 328 -52.80 -19.49 21.45
C ILE A 328 -53.86 -20.15 20.58
N ALA A 329 -53.46 -20.85 19.50
CA ALA A 329 -54.40 -21.53 18.62
C ALA A 329 -55.22 -22.61 19.37
N LYS A 330 -54.57 -23.37 20.26
CA LYS A 330 -55.25 -24.38 21.08
C LYS A 330 -56.27 -23.75 22.03
N GLU A 331 -55.89 -22.68 22.71
CA GLU A 331 -56.74 -21.99 23.69
C GLU A 331 -57.94 -21.31 23.03
N ILE A 332 -57.72 -20.59 21.93
CA ILE A 332 -58.81 -19.97 21.15
C ILE A 332 -59.79 -21.04 20.65
N ASN A 333 -59.29 -22.15 20.10
CA ASN A 333 -60.16 -23.24 19.65
C ASN A 333 -60.98 -23.84 20.80
N ALA A 334 -60.37 -24.04 21.98
CA ALA A 334 -61.08 -24.53 23.14
C ALA A 334 -62.21 -23.57 23.58
N GLN A 335 -61.91 -22.26 23.64
CA GLN A 335 -62.91 -21.24 23.97
C GLN A 335 -64.04 -21.15 22.94
N VAL A 336 -63.74 -21.23 21.64
CA VAL A 336 -64.75 -21.24 20.57
C VAL A 336 -65.65 -22.46 20.67
N VAL A 337 -65.10 -23.64 20.95
CA VAL A 337 -65.88 -24.87 21.17
C VAL A 337 -66.80 -24.71 22.38
N GLU A 338 -66.31 -24.14 23.48
CA GLU A 338 -67.12 -23.95 24.69
C GLU A 338 -68.23 -22.91 24.48
N LEU A 339 -67.93 -21.79 23.82
CA LEU A 339 -68.93 -20.80 23.41
C LEU A 339 -69.99 -21.41 22.48
N SER A 340 -69.59 -22.29 21.57
CA SER A 340 -70.53 -22.98 20.68
C SER A 340 -71.49 -23.89 21.47
N LYS A 341 -71.01 -24.62 22.48
CA LYS A 341 -71.88 -25.45 23.34
C LYS A 341 -72.86 -24.60 24.14
N THR A 342 -72.40 -23.46 24.69
CA THR A 342 -73.27 -22.57 25.47
C THR A 342 -74.36 -21.96 24.58
N LEU A 343 -74.04 -21.61 23.33
CA LEU A 343 -75.01 -21.13 22.35
C LEU A 343 -76.07 -22.18 22.02
N VAL A 344 -75.66 -23.43 21.77
CA VAL A 344 -76.60 -24.55 21.52
C VAL A 344 -77.53 -24.77 22.72
N ASN A 345 -77.00 -24.75 23.94
CA ASN A 345 -77.81 -24.89 25.15
C ASN A 345 -78.82 -23.73 25.29
N LEU A 346 -78.38 -22.49 24.98
CA LEU A 346 -79.26 -21.34 25.00
C LEU A 346 -80.40 -21.47 23.97
N ASP A 347 -80.09 -21.91 22.75
CA ASP A 347 -81.06 -22.18 21.70
C ASP A 347 -82.10 -23.23 22.14
N GLU A 348 -81.65 -24.34 22.73
CA GLU A 348 -82.56 -25.35 23.30
C GLU A 348 -83.47 -24.77 24.40
N ARG A 349 -82.95 -23.85 25.23
CA ARG A 349 -83.73 -23.19 26.27
C ARG A 349 -84.76 -22.23 25.68
N VAL A 350 -84.41 -21.48 24.63
CA VAL A 350 -85.33 -20.61 23.90
C VAL A 350 -86.44 -21.45 23.27
N GLY A 351 -86.13 -22.54 22.56
CA GLY A 351 -87.14 -23.42 21.98
C GLY A 351 -88.07 -24.06 23.04
N LYS A 352 -87.58 -24.36 24.25
CA LYS A 352 -88.43 -24.76 25.38
C LYS A 352 -89.35 -23.63 25.84
N LEU A 353 -88.87 -22.39 25.89
CA LEU A 353 -89.68 -21.23 26.26
C LEU A 353 -90.75 -20.92 25.22
N GLU A 354 -90.42 -20.99 23.93
CA GLU A 354 -91.40 -20.82 22.84
C GLU A 354 -92.54 -21.83 22.94
N LYS A 355 -92.24 -23.11 23.22
CA LYS A 355 -93.29 -24.11 23.48
C LYS A 355 -94.18 -23.72 24.65
N VAL A 356 -93.60 -23.26 25.76
CA VAL A 356 -94.36 -22.82 26.94
C VAL A 356 -95.24 -21.61 26.61
N ILE A 357 -94.74 -20.64 25.85
CA ILE A 357 -95.50 -19.46 25.42
C ILE A 357 -96.68 -19.88 24.55
N ASN A 358 -96.46 -20.74 23.55
CA ASN A 358 -97.52 -21.25 22.68
C ASN A 358 -98.60 -21.99 23.48
N THR A 359 -98.21 -22.82 24.46
CA THR A 359 -99.16 -23.45 25.39
C THR A 359 -99.88 -22.43 26.27
N GLY A 360 -99.20 -21.37 26.70
CA GLY A 360 -99.80 -20.26 27.44
C GLY A 360 -100.84 -19.50 26.61
N GLU A 361 -100.57 -19.28 25.33
CA GLU A 361 -101.50 -18.66 24.39
C GLU A 361 -102.72 -19.56 24.14
N GLU A 362 -102.53 -20.87 23.98
CA GLU A 362 -103.64 -21.85 23.98
C GLU A 362 -104.46 -21.82 25.29
N PHE A 363 -103.81 -21.63 26.43
CA PHE A 363 -104.48 -21.53 27.73
C PHE A 363 -105.29 -20.23 27.86
N ILE A 364 -104.77 -19.11 27.35
CA ILE A 364 -105.48 -17.82 27.29
C ILE A 364 -106.70 -17.92 26.37
N ASN A 365 -106.54 -18.51 25.18
CA ASN A 365 -107.66 -18.73 24.25
C ASN A 365 -108.74 -19.65 24.85
N ARG A 366 -108.34 -20.60 25.70
CA ARG A 366 -109.28 -21.42 26.48
C ARG A 366 -109.93 -20.66 27.64
N LEU A 367 -109.27 -19.67 28.23
CA LEU A 367 -109.86 -18.81 29.28
C LEU A 367 -110.91 -17.85 28.72
N GLU A 368 -110.74 -17.37 27.49
CA GLU A 368 -111.68 -16.45 26.83
C GLU A 368 -113.05 -17.10 26.48
N THR A 369 -113.15 -18.43 26.60
CA THR A 369 -114.37 -19.22 26.30
C THR A 369 -115.04 -19.83 27.53
N LEU A 370 -114.65 -19.45 28.75
CA LEU A 370 -115.09 -20.15 29.97
C LEU A 370 -116.38 -19.60 30.61
N ASP A 371 -117.36 -20.51 30.74
CA ASP A 371 -118.63 -20.41 31.46
C ASP A 371 -118.41 -20.46 33.01
N PRO A 372 -119.20 -19.74 33.84
CA PRO A 372 -118.94 -19.55 35.28
C PRO A 372 -118.88 -20.83 36.12
N LEU A 373 -119.35 -21.97 35.62
CA LEU A 373 -119.34 -23.25 36.36
C LEU A 373 -117.94 -23.90 36.44
N THR A 374 -116.96 -23.39 35.69
CA THR A 374 -115.59 -23.93 35.64
C THR A 374 -114.68 -23.38 36.75
N LEU A 375 -115.12 -22.35 37.48
CA LEU A 375 -114.42 -21.78 38.64
C LEU A 375 -114.27 -22.77 39.80
N VAL A 376 -115.09 -23.82 39.87
CA VAL A 376 -114.99 -24.86 40.91
C VAL A 376 -113.86 -25.85 40.62
N ASN A 377 -113.49 -26.04 39.34
CA ASN A 377 -112.34 -26.87 38.97
C ASN A 377 -110.99 -26.16 39.18
N PHE A 378 -111.01 -24.83 39.39
CA PHE A 378 -109.84 -24.03 39.72
C PHE A 378 -109.19 -24.44 41.06
N ALA A 379 -109.98 -25.02 41.98
CA ALA A 379 -109.48 -25.57 43.23
C ALA A 379 -108.55 -26.79 43.05
N GLY A 380 -108.77 -27.61 42.01
CA GLY A 380 -107.86 -28.71 41.66
C GLY A 380 -106.51 -28.21 41.09
N ASN A 381 -106.50 -27.05 40.43
CA ASN A 381 -105.30 -26.43 39.89
C ASN A 381 -104.38 -25.81 40.96
N LEU A 382 -104.88 -25.55 42.18
CA LEU A 382 -104.03 -25.13 43.30
C LEU A 382 -103.06 -26.24 43.74
N GLN A 383 -103.43 -27.51 43.55
CA GLN A 383 -102.54 -28.65 43.82
C GLN A 383 -101.47 -28.83 42.74
N LEU A 384 -101.76 -28.43 41.50
CA LEU A 384 -100.79 -28.33 40.41
C LEU A 384 -99.79 -27.18 40.64
N ILE A 385 -100.23 -26.09 41.29
CA ILE A 385 -99.35 -25.00 41.73
C ILE A 385 -98.38 -25.48 42.81
N THR A 386 -98.80 -26.35 43.73
CA THR A 386 -97.89 -26.98 44.72
C THR A 386 -96.76 -27.77 44.04
N ASN A 387 -97.08 -28.59 43.02
CA ASN A 387 -96.05 -29.32 42.26
C ASN A 387 -95.14 -28.38 41.42
N ARG A 388 -95.67 -27.24 40.95
CA ARG A 388 -94.86 -26.23 40.25
C ARG A 388 -93.94 -25.45 41.19
N VAL A 389 -94.34 -25.26 42.45
CA VAL A 389 -93.50 -24.68 43.50
C VAL A 389 -92.36 -25.65 43.86
N GLU A 390 -92.62 -26.95 43.92
CA GLU A 390 -91.58 -27.97 44.16
C GLU A 390 -90.58 -28.08 42.97
N GLN A 391 -91.06 -27.94 41.73
CA GLN A 391 -90.18 -27.80 40.56
C GLN A 391 -89.37 -26.50 40.56
N LEU A 392 -89.95 -25.40 41.06
CA LEU A 392 -89.24 -24.13 41.22
C LEU A 392 -88.16 -24.23 42.30
N GLU A 393 -88.41 -24.95 43.39
CA GLU A 393 -87.43 -25.23 44.43
C GLU A 393 -86.27 -26.08 43.90
N THR A 394 -86.57 -27.10 43.07
CA THR A 394 -85.53 -27.90 42.40
C THR A 394 -84.71 -27.06 41.41
N ARG A 395 -85.35 -26.13 40.68
CA ARG A 395 -84.64 -25.19 39.79
C ARG A 395 -83.82 -24.16 40.56
N ALA A 396 -84.30 -23.72 41.73
CA ALA A 396 -83.56 -22.83 42.62
C ALA A 396 -82.30 -23.51 43.15
N GLN A 397 -82.39 -24.78 43.58
CA GLN A 397 -81.22 -25.58 43.97
C GLN A 397 -80.22 -25.77 42.82
N LYS A 398 -80.70 -26.02 41.60
CA LYS A 398 -79.82 -26.14 40.42
C LYS A 398 -79.14 -24.81 40.06
N ASN A 399 -79.83 -23.68 40.25
CA ASN A 399 -79.23 -22.35 40.09
C ASN A 399 -78.21 -22.06 41.19
N GLU A 400 -78.46 -22.49 42.42
CA GLU A 400 -77.51 -22.36 43.53
C GLU A 400 -76.21 -23.13 43.25
N GLU A 401 -76.32 -24.32 42.67
CA GLU A 401 -75.15 -25.09 42.23
C GLU A 401 -74.42 -24.43 41.04
N ALA A 402 -75.15 -23.83 40.09
CA ALA A 402 -74.54 -23.04 39.01
C ALA A 402 -73.79 -21.81 39.53
N VAL A 403 -74.32 -21.14 40.57
CA VAL A 403 -73.64 -20.02 41.25
C VAL A 403 -72.39 -20.51 41.98
N ARG A 404 -72.39 -21.72 42.56
CA ARG A 404 -71.17 -22.32 43.13
C ARG A 404 -70.08 -22.57 42.09
N VAL A 405 -70.45 -23.07 40.92
CA VAL A 405 -69.50 -23.29 39.81
C VAL A 405 -68.92 -21.96 39.32
N ILE A 406 -69.77 -20.95 39.10
CA ILE A 406 -69.30 -19.59 38.72
C ILE A 406 -68.36 -19.02 39.79
N ASN A 407 -68.63 -19.25 41.08
CA ASN A 407 -67.76 -18.78 42.16
C ASN A 407 -66.40 -19.54 42.19
N ALA A 408 -66.38 -20.81 41.80
CA ALA A 408 -65.15 -21.57 41.62
C ALA A 408 -64.34 -21.03 40.43
N ASP A 409 -64.99 -20.73 39.30
CA ASP A 409 -64.37 -20.14 38.12
C ASP A 409 -63.80 -18.74 38.43
N LEU A 410 -64.52 -17.90 39.18
CA LEU A 410 -64.02 -16.61 39.66
C LEU A 410 -62.78 -16.76 40.54
N LYS A 411 -62.71 -17.81 41.37
CA LYS A 411 -61.54 -18.11 42.19
C LYS A 411 -60.35 -18.54 41.34
N GLN A 412 -60.58 -19.33 40.28
CA GLN A 412 -59.55 -19.72 39.32
C GLN A 412 -59.04 -18.52 38.51
N LEU A 413 -59.94 -17.68 38.00
CA LEU A 413 -59.59 -16.43 37.33
C LEU A 413 -58.76 -15.51 38.23
N THR A 414 -59.11 -15.41 39.52
CA THR A 414 -58.34 -14.62 40.50
C THR A 414 -56.92 -15.17 40.67
N SER A 415 -56.76 -16.50 40.67
CA SER A 415 -55.43 -17.14 40.69
C SER A 415 -54.63 -16.84 39.41
N GLN A 416 -55.26 -16.94 38.23
CA GLN A 416 -54.60 -16.62 36.95
C GLN A 416 -54.19 -15.15 36.85
N ILE A 417 -55.00 -14.24 37.39
CA ILE A 417 -54.64 -12.82 37.50
C ILE A 417 -53.43 -12.63 38.42
N ALA A 418 -53.34 -13.36 39.52
CA ALA A 418 -52.19 -13.32 40.42
C ALA A 418 -50.90 -13.82 39.73
N ASP A 419 -50.98 -14.90 38.96
CA ASP A 419 -49.86 -15.44 38.19
C ASP A 419 -49.42 -14.46 37.09
N THR A 420 -50.38 -13.86 36.36
CA THR A 420 -50.10 -12.84 35.34
C THR A 420 -49.42 -11.61 35.95
N LYS A 421 -49.82 -11.20 37.15
CA LYS A 421 -49.20 -10.09 37.90
C LYS A 421 -47.79 -10.43 38.38
N SER A 422 -47.52 -11.70 38.68
CA SER A 422 -46.16 -12.18 38.97
C SER A 422 -45.26 -12.10 37.73
N VAL A 423 -45.76 -12.56 36.57
CA VAL A 423 -45.05 -12.45 35.29
C VAL A 423 -44.78 -11.00 34.90
N GLN A 424 -45.75 -10.10 35.11
CA GLN A 424 -45.56 -8.66 34.87
C GLN A 424 -44.41 -8.08 35.72
N ARG A 425 -44.32 -8.45 37.01
CA ARG A 425 -43.21 -8.00 37.87
C ARG A 425 -41.85 -8.53 37.42
N GLN A 426 -41.79 -9.77 36.93
CA GLN A 426 -40.56 -10.33 36.38
C GLN A 426 -40.13 -9.59 35.11
N LEU A 427 -41.10 -9.23 34.25
CA LEU A 427 -40.83 -8.45 33.05
C LEU A 427 -40.33 -7.04 33.39
N GLU A 428 -40.94 -6.36 34.36
CA GLU A 428 -40.48 -5.07 34.88
C GLU A 428 -39.03 -5.16 35.39
N ASP A 429 -38.67 -6.17 36.19
CA ASP A 429 -37.29 -6.37 36.68
C ASP A 429 -36.28 -6.62 35.53
N THR A 430 -36.68 -7.36 34.50
CA THR A 430 -35.82 -7.54 33.31
C THR A 430 -35.64 -6.25 32.51
N ILE A 431 -36.67 -5.40 32.42
CA ILE A 431 -36.58 -4.10 31.75
C ILE A 431 -35.61 -3.20 32.53
N THR A 432 -35.69 -3.16 33.87
CA THR A 432 -34.77 -2.35 34.69
C THR A 432 -33.32 -2.82 34.57
N LYS A 433 -33.09 -4.14 34.48
CA LYS A 433 -31.76 -4.72 34.21
C LYS A 433 -31.24 -4.39 32.81
N LEU A 434 -32.12 -4.29 31.82
CA LEU A 434 -31.76 -3.89 30.47
C LEU A 434 -31.37 -2.41 30.43
N GLU A 435 -32.15 -1.54 31.09
CA GLU A 435 -31.88 -0.09 31.20
C GLU A 435 -30.51 0.17 31.85
N THR A 436 -30.21 -0.50 32.96
CA THR A 436 -28.89 -0.37 33.62
C THR A 436 -27.73 -0.90 32.76
N SER A 437 -27.97 -1.88 31.89
CA SER A 437 -26.95 -2.38 30.96
C SER A 437 -26.71 -1.41 29.79
N ILE A 438 -27.77 -0.78 29.28
CA ILE A 438 -27.69 0.29 28.27
C ILE A 438 -26.94 1.50 28.84
N GLU A 439 -27.19 1.88 30.09
CA GLU A 439 -26.49 2.98 30.75
C GLU A 439 -24.99 2.70 30.89
N LYS A 440 -24.60 1.49 31.31
CA LYS A 440 -23.19 1.06 31.34
C LYS A 440 -22.52 1.10 29.96
N GLN A 441 -23.25 0.73 28.90
CA GLN A 441 -22.73 0.81 27.53
C GLN A 441 -22.47 2.26 27.11
N SER A 442 -23.36 3.18 27.47
CA SER A 442 -23.16 4.62 27.21
C SER A 442 -21.97 5.21 27.98
N GLU A 443 -21.71 4.74 29.19
CA GLU A 443 -20.54 5.14 29.98
C GLU A 443 -19.24 4.60 29.39
N LEU A 444 -19.25 3.36 28.89
CA LEU A 444 -18.14 2.75 28.14
C LEU A 444 -17.82 3.54 26.86
N GLU A 445 -18.83 3.98 26.10
CA GLU A 445 -18.62 4.83 24.93
C GLU A 445 -18.01 6.20 25.30
N ARG A 446 -18.42 6.76 26.46
CA ARG A 446 -17.84 8.02 26.97
C ARG A 446 -16.37 7.83 27.36
N MET A 447 -16.05 6.73 28.05
CA MET A 447 -14.68 6.37 28.40
C MET A 447 -13.82 6.10 27.15
N LEU A 448 -14.38 5.48 26.12
CA LEU A 448 -13.69 5.24 24.86
C LEU A 448 -13.31 6.57 24.18
N LYS A 449 -14.27 7.50 24.04
CA LYS A 449 -14.02 8.86 23.51
C LYS A 449 -13.01 9.63 24.35
N GLU A 450 -13.02 9.46 25.67
CA GLU A 450 -12.06 10.10 26.56
C GLU A 450 -10.66 9.47 26.44
N SER A 451 -10.57 8.15 26.25
CA SER A 451 -9.33 7.45 25.97
C SER A 451 -8.74 7.85 24.61
N GLU A 452 -9.57 8.04 23.59
CA GLU A 452 -9.17 8.50 22.26
C GLU A 452 -8.59 9.92 22.33
N LYS A 453 -9.25 10.82 23.08
CA LYS A 453 -8.72 12.15 23.38
C LYS A 453 -7.38 12.10 24.13
N ARG A 454 -7.22 11.21 25.11
CA ARG A 454 -5.95 11.02 25.83
C ARG A 454 -4.85 10.50 24.92
N VAL A 455 -5.14 9.54 24.05
CA VAL A 455 -4.19 9.04 23.04
C VAL A 455 -3.76 10.17 22.10
N GLN A 456 -4.69 11.04 21.69
CA GLN A 456 -4.36 12.18 20.85
C GLN A 456 -3.55 13.26 21.58
N SER A 457 -3.83 13.49 22.87
CA SER A 457 -3.02 14.35 23.74
C SER A 457 -1.60 13.80 23.91
N LEU A 458 -1.46 12.51 24.20
CA LEU A 458 -0.17 11.85 24.33
C LEU A 458 0.62 11.87 23.01
N ARG A 459 -0.07 11.74 21.88
CA ARG A 459 0.56 11.87 20.56
C ARG A 459 1.11 13.29 20.35
N ASN A 460 0.35 14.30 20.73
CA ASN A 460 0.79 15.69 20.66
C ASN A 460 1.94 15.97 21.64
N GLU A 461 1.89 15.43 22.86
CA GLU A 461 3.00 15.51 23.82
C GLU A 461 4.25 14.82 23.28
N LEU A 462 4.13 13.65 22.66
CA LEU A 462 5.25 12.95 22.03
C LEU A 462 5.87 13.79 20.90
N GLU A 463 5.06 14.50 20.11
CA GLU A 463 5.56 15.43 19.11
C GLU A 463 6.27 16.64 19.75
N ILE A 464 5.75 17.16 20.86
CA ILE A 464 6.41 18.23 21.62
C ILE A 464 7.75 17.73 22.20
N TYR A 465 7.82 16.51 22.75
CA TYR A 465 9.07 15.92 23.25
C TYR A 465 10.09 15.69 22.12
N LYS A 466 9.63 15.29 20.92
CA LYS A 466 10.50 15.20 19.74
C LYS A 466 11.07 16.57 19.37
N TRP A 467 10.23 17.61 19.35
CA TRP A 467 10.68 18.98 19.10
C TRP A 467 11.61 19.52 20.18
N LEU A 468 11.33 19.22 21.45
CA LEU A 468 12.15 19.64 22.59
C LEU A 468 13.51 18.92 22.58
N SER A 469 13.54 17.63 22.24
CA SER A 469 14.79 16.88 22.05
C SER A 469 15.63 17.46 20.92
N VAL A 470 14.99 17.80 19.80
CA VAL A 470 15.69 18.44 18.67
C VAL A 470 16.26 19.78 19.11
N ALA A 471 15.46 20.62 19.78
CA ALA A 471 15.89 21.92 20.30
C ALA A 471 17.03 21.82 21.32
N ALA A 472 16.97 20.84 22.23
CA ALA A 472 18.03 20.60 23.20
C ALA A 472 19.35 20.19 22.53
N ILE A 473 19.28 19.36 21.47
CA ILE A 473 20.45 19.00 20.66
C ILE A 473 21.01 20.25 19.96
N THR A 474 20.17 21.10 19.36
CA THR A 474 20.65 22.32 18.70
C THR A 474 21.29 23.30 19.67
N VAL A 475 20.71 23.48 20.86
CA VAL A 475 21.27 24.34 21.92
C VAL A 475 22.59 23.76 22.44
N SER A 476 22.69 22.45 22.60
CA SER A 476 23.94 21.79 23.03
C SER A 476 25.05 21.94 21.98
N VAL A 477 24.71 21.84 20.68
CA VAL A 477 25.65 22.10 19.57
C VAL A 477 26.07 23.57 19.52
N LEU A 478 25.15 24.51 19.74
CA LEU A 478 25.45 25.94 19.83
C LEU A 478 26.37 26.27 21.02
N PHE A 479 26.15 25.65 22.17
CA PHE A 479 27.03 25.79 23.34
C PHE A 479 28.41 25.18 23.09
N ALA A 480 28.50 24.03 22.42
CA ALA A 480 29.78 23.43 22.04
C ALA A 480 30.56 24.32 21.06
N LEU A 481 29.87 24.96 20.10
CA LEU A 481 30.46 25.91 19.17
C LEU A 481 30.94 27.20 19.86
N LEU A 482 30.14 27.74 20.78
CA LEU A 482 30.53 28.92 21.57
C LEU A 482 31.70 28.62 22.52
N PHE A 483 31.77 27.42 23.11
CA PHE A 483 32.89 27.01 23.94
C PHE A 483 34.19 26.88 23.13
N VAL A 484 34.11 26.40 21.89
CA VAL A 484 35.27 26.30 20.98
C VAL A 484 35.72 27.68 20.48
N LEU A 485 34.79 28.61 20.25
CA LEU A 485 35.11 29.98 19.82
C LEU A 485 35.59 30.89 20.95
N GLY A 486 35.15 30.65 22.20
CA GLY A 486 35.62 31.38 23.38
C GLY A 486 36.97 30.91 23.93
N ALA A 487 37.52 29.80 23.41
CA ALA A 487 38.80 29.24 23.81
C ALA A 487 39.96 29.61 22.84
N GLN A 488 39.77 30.63 21.99
CA GLN A 488 40.84 31.24 21.18
C GLN A 488 41.29 32.58 21.75
#